data_AF-A0AAJ6AIG4-F1
#
_entry.id   AF-A0AAJ6AIG4-F1
#
_cell.length_a   1.000
_cell.length_b   1.000
_cell.length_c   1.000
_cell.angle_alpha   90.00
_cell.angle_beta   90.00
_cell.angle_gamma   90.00
#
_symmetry.space_group_name_H-M   'P 1'
#
loop_
_entity.id
_entity.type
_entity.pdbx_description
1 polymer ?
#
loop_
_entity_poly.entity_id
_entity_poly.type
_entity_poly.pdbx_seq_one_letter_code
_entity_poly.pdbx_strand_id
1 'polypeptide(L)'
;MIFFRRQKKSRGPQRHKRSLTIPEFSDTWPAIDELLSEHSERVHRVEADPARARQVLNELGVSEVSHMGALLTHTAGLLIDGGWLRILGSGNDELPDLTVWTPRHNGRPLYMTIAVDVIGGIYAIDGGGLGISTGYICYFDPVRLNWGPLAPDYAGFLNWVFSSGYEELYEDLRWEDHLQQVRTLDMTQGIRFDPPLHQSEGVDINTLQRETVELEDLWATEFVAARSQLPAPQREH
;
A
#
# COMPACT_ATOMS: atom_id res chain seq x y z
N MET A 1 33.46 -9.56 26.83
CA MET A 1 33.70 -11.01 26.91
C MET A 1 33.87 -11.53 25.48
N ILE A 2 34.88 -12.36 25.25
CA ILE A 2 35.51 -12.67 23.96
C ILE A 2 34.67 -13.64 23.09
N PHE A 3 34.68 -13.37 21.78
CA PHE A 3 34.30 -14.18 20.60
C PHE A 3 33.98 -15.68 20.78
N PHE A 4 33.00 -16.17 19.99
CA PHE A 4 33.30 -17.25 19.03
C PHE A 4 32.51 -17.13 17.72
N ARG A 5 33.29 -17.13 16.64
CA ARG A 5 32.93 -17.11 15.23
C ARG A 5 32.55 -18.52 14.79
N ARG A 6 31.50 -18.70 13.99
CA ARG A 6 31.34 -19.91 13.15
C ARG A 6 30.98 -19.50 11.72
N GLN A 7 31.94 -19.66 10.82
CA GLN A 7 31.71 -19.60 9.38
C GLN A 7 31.10 -20.92 8.91
N LYS A 8 30.07 -20.83 8.06
CA LYS A 8 29.85 -21.78 6.97
C LYS A 8 29.69 -20.98 5.68
N LYS A 9 30.63 -21.18 4.76
CA LYS A 9 30.58 -20.73 3.37
C LYS A 9 29.76 -21.74 2.58
N SER A 10 28.71 -21.28 1.89
CA SER A 10 28.24 -21.88 0.63
C SER A 10 27.98 -20.75 -0.34
N ARG A 11 28.95 -20.51 -1.25
CA ARG A 11 28.80 -19.55 -2.35
C ARG A 11 28.07 -20.24 -3.49
N GLY A 12 26.75 -20.09 -3.53
CA GLY A 12 25.99 -20.17 -4.78
C GLY A 12 26.20 -18.87 -5.60
N PRO A 13 25.91 -18.87 -6.90
CA PRO A 13 26.14 -17.70 -7.74
C PRO A 13 25.28 -16.52 -7.25
N GLN A 14 25.94 -15.48 -6.73
CA GLN A 14 25.32 -14.18 -6.47
C GLN A 14 24.94 -13.56 -7.82
N ARG A 15 23.67 -13.73 -8.23
CA ARG A 15 23.05 -12.80 -9.16
C ARG A 15 23.06 -11.43 -8.48
N HIS A 16 23.86 -10.51 -8.98
CA HIS A 16 23.72 -9.10 -8.63
C HIS A 16 22.34 -8.66 -9.11
N LYS A 17 21.36 -8.58 -8.20
CA LYS A 17 20.13 -7.83 -8.45
C LYS A 17 20.57 -6.39 -8.68
N ARG A 18 20.52 -5.91 -9.92
CA ARG A 18 20.63 -4.48 -10.19
C ARG A 18 19.42 -3.86 -9.50
N SER A 19 19.66 -2.95 -8.56
CA SER A 19 18.59 -2.09 -8.05
C SER A 19 18.18 -1.19 -9.22
N LEU A 20 17.08 -1.52 -9.89
CA LEU A 20 16.49 -0.67 -10.92
C LEU A 20 15.83 0.50 -10.20
N THR A 21 16.51 1.64 -10.17
CA THR A 21 15.86 2.91 -9.82
C THR A 21 15.07 3.36 -11.03
N ILE A 22 13.75 3.51 -10.90
CA ILE A 22 12.90 4.01 -11.98
C ILE A 22 13.36 5.44 -12.36
N PRO A 23 13.81 5.69 -13.61
CA PRO A 23 14.29 7.01 -14.03
C PRO A 23 13.17 8.05 -14.10
N GLU A 24 13.45 9.30 -13.74
CA GLU A 24 12.40 10.31 -13.57
C GLU A 24 11.67 10.72 -14.86
N PHE A 25 12.30 10.82 -16.04
CA PHE A 25 11.60 11.28 -17.25
C PHE A 25 12.24 10.80 -18.56
N SER A 26 11.80 9.65 -19.07
CA SER A 26 11.48 9.34 -20.49
C SER A 26 11.05 7.87 -20.57
N ASP A 27 9.85 7.64 -21.12
CA ASP A 27 9.13 6.35 -21.16
C ASP A 27 8.98 5.66 -19.79
N THR A 28 8.21 6.31 -18.91
CA THR A 28 7.92 5.83 -17.55
C THR A 28 7.27 4.45 -17.51
N TRP A 29 6.41 4.12 -18.48
CA TRP A 29 5.77 2.81 -18.52
C TRP A 29 6.77 1.67 -18.78
N PRO A 30 7.64 1.68 -19.80
CA PRO A 30 8.67 0.64 -19.97
C PRO A 30 9.50 0.33 -18.72
N ALA A 31 9.88 1.36 -17.94
CA ALA A 31 10.63 1.14 -16.70
C ALA A 31 9.77 0.46 -15.61
N ILE A 32 8.49 0.85 -15.48
CA ILE A 32 7.53 0.17 -14.61
C ILE A 32 7.30 -1.27 -15.10
N ASP A 33 7.06 -1.47 -16.38
CA ASP A 33 6.81 -2.77 -17.00
C ASP A 33 7.98 -3.74 -16.80
N GLU A 34 9.22 -3.27 -16.95
CA GLU A 34 10.43 -4.04 -16.64
C GLU A 34 10.46 -4.43 -15.16
N LEU A 35 10.32 -3.47 -14.25
CA LEU A 35 10.29 -3.71 -12.80
C LEU A 35 9.22 -4.74 -12.41
N LEU A 36 8.00 -4.60 -12.91
CA LEU A 36 6.92 -5.54 -12.63
C LEU A 36 7.19 -6.91 -13.26
N SER A 37 7.96 -7.00 -14.36
CA SER A 37 8.29 -8.27 -15.02
C SER A 37 9.34 -9.04 -14.24
N GLU A 38 10.31 -8.33 -13.67
CA GLU A 38 11.33 -8.89 -12.79
C GLU A 38 10.75 -9.49 -11.49
N HIS A 39 9.56 -9.04 -11.11
CA HIS A 39 8.82 -9.45 -9.90
C HIS A 39 7.50 -10.18 -10.21
N SER A 40 7.40 -10.82 -11.39
CA SER A 40 6.19 -11.50 -11.85
C SER A 40 5.72 -12.66 -10.96
N GLU A 41 6.57 -13.17 -10.06
CA GLU A 41 6.20 -14.17 -9.06
C GLU A 41 5.38 -13.60 -7.89
N ARG A 42 5.45 -12.28 -7.67
CA ARG A 42 4.75 -11.57 -6.59
C ARG A 42 3.64 -10.67 -7.08
N VAL A 43 3.79 -10.09 -8.27
CA VAL A 43 2.84 -9.12 -8.82
C VAL A 43 1.91 -9.78 -9.81
N HIS A 44 0.62 -9.65 -9.56
CA HIS A 44 -0.40 -9.83 -10.58
C HIS A 44 -0.88 -8.47 -11.09
N ARG A 45 -0.81 -8.28 -12.41
CA ARG A 45 -1.26 -7.06 -13.08
C ARG A 45 -2.67 -7.27 -13.58
N VAL A 46 -3.55 -6.33 -13.29
CA VAL A 46 -4.89 -6.34 -13.86
C VAL A 46 -4.92 -5.32 -15.00
N GLU A 47 -5.29 -5.79 -16.20
CA GLU A 47 -5.31 -4.95 -17.40
C GLU A 47 -6.33 -3.80 -17.25
N ALA A 48 -5.94 -2.62 -17.72
CA ALA A 48 -6.84 -1.47 -17.76
C ALA A 48 -7.86 -1.59 -18.90
N ASP A 49 -9.08 -1.11 -18.65
CA ASP A 49 -9.96 -0.67 -19.73
C ASP A 49 -9.50 0.72 -20.21
N PRO A 50 -9.15 0.90 -21.50
CA PRO A 50 -8.63 2.18 -21.99
C PRO A 50 -9.60 3.36 -21.86
N ALA A 51 -10.91 3.14 -21.95
CA ALA A 51 -11.92 4.18 -21.79
C ALA A 51 -12.03 4.59 -20.32
N ARG A 52 -12.03 3.61 -19.40
CA ARG A 52 -12.04 3.88 -17.96
C ARG A 52 -10.76 4.57 -17.50
N ALA A 53 -9.60 4.11 -17.96
CA ALA A 53 -8.32 4.75 -17.67
C ALA A 53 -8.30 6.23 -18.07
N ARG A 54 -8.78 6.54 -19.29
CA ARG A 54 -8.91 7.93 -19.76
C ARG A 54 -9.84 8.76 -18.88
N GLN A 55 -10.96 8.19 -18.43
CA GLN A 55 -11.88 8.87 -17.52
C GLN A 55 -11.21 9.19 -16.18
N VAL A 56 -10.57 8.21 -15.56
CA VAL A 56 -9.89 8.38 -14.25
C VAL A 56 -8.74 9.39 -14.34
N LEU A 57 -7.92 9.33 -15.39
CA LEU A 57 -6.85 10.30 -15.64
C LEU A 57 -7.38 11.74 -15.76
N ASN A 58 -8.47 11.92 -16.51
CA ASN A 58 -9.11 13.22 -16.66
C ASN A 58 -9.70 13.75 -15.35
N GLU A 59 -10.34 12.89 -14.56
CA GLU A 59 -10.92 13.27 -13.26
C GLU A 59 -9.83 13.70 -12.26
N LEU A 60 -8.71 12.98 -12.24
CA LEU A 60 -7.59 13.29 -11.35
C LEU A 60 -6.71 14.44 -11.85
N GLY A 61 -6.78 14.78 -13.14
CA GLY A 61 -5.93 15.79 -13.77
C GLY A 61 -4.45 15.37 -13.84
N VAL A 62 -4.19 14.06 -13.97
CA VAL A 62 -2.85 13.46 -13.91
C VAL A 62 -2.31 13.27 -15.33
N SER A 63 -1.03 13.62 -15.51
CA SER A 63 -0.33 13.42 -16.79
C SER A 63 -0.02 11.94 -17.02
N GLU A 64 -0.35 11.41 -18.20
CA GLU A 64 -0.04 10.03 -18.64
C GLU A 64 1.46 9.70 -18.57
N VAL A 65 2.33 10.71 -18.67
CA VAL A 65 3.80 10.51 -18.61
C VAL A 65 4.38 10.54 -17.19
N SER A 66 3.55 10.72 -16.16
CA SER A 66 3.97 10.57 -14.75
C SER A 66 3.95 9.09 -14.33
N HIS A 67 4.65 8.72 -13.26
CA HIS A 67 4.62 7.34 -12.74
C HIS A 67 3.20 6.86 -12.41
N MET A 68 2.42 7.70 -11.72
CA MET A 68 1.03 7.38 -11.42
C MET A 68 0.17 7.35 -12.68
N GLY A 69 0.34 8.32 -13.59
CA GLY A 69 -0.43 8.35 -14.84
C GLY A 69 -0.14 7.17 -15.76
N ALA A 70 1.12 6.74 -15.86
CA ALA A 70 1.51 5.53 -16.58
C ALA A 70 0.85 4.29 -15.96
N LEU A 71 0.87 4.17 -14.62
CA LEU A 71 0.21 3.05 -13.95
C LEU A 71 -1.31 3.02 -14.20
N LEU A 72 -1.97 4.17 -14.08
CA LEU A 72 -3.41 4.34 -14.37
C LEU A 72 -3.75 4.01 -15.82
N THR A 73 -2.89 4.39 -16.77
CA THR A 73 -3.07 4.16 -18.20
C THR A 73 -3.05 2.68 -18.55
N HIS A 74 -2.16 1.92 -17.91
CA HIS A 74 -1.85 0.55 -18.32
C HIS A 74 -2.43 -0.53 -17.41
N THR A 75 -2.90 -0.17 -16.21
CA THR A 75 -3.44 -1.14 -15.24
C THR A 75 -4.73 -0.68 -14.60
N ALA A 76 -5.66 -1.62 -14.37
CA ALA A 76 -6.78 -1.44 -13.45
C ALA A 76 -6.31 -1.47 -11.99
N GLY A 77 -5.19 -2.16 -11.73
CA GLY A 77 -4.49 -2.18 -10.45
C GLY A 77 -3.36 -3.21 -10.45
N LEU A 78 -2.56 -3.22 -9.37
CA LEU A 78 -1.55 -4.23 -9.11
C LEU A 78 -1.88 -4.97 -7.81
N LEU A 79 -1.85 -6.29 -7.84
CA LEU A 79 -2.01 -7.14 -6.66
C LEU A 79 -0.66 -7.71 -6.28
N ILE A 80 -0.14 -7.31 -5.13
CA ILE A 80 1.15 -7.76 -4.60
C ILE A 80 0.90 -8.90 -3.60
N ASP A 81 1.70 -9.96 -3.66
CA ASP A 81 1.63 -11.13 -2.79
C ASP A 81 0.21 -11.72 -2.69
N GLY A 82 -0.41 -11.97 -3.84
CA GLY A 82 -1.76 -12.54 -3.91
C GLY A 82 -2.88 -11.55 -3.57
N GLY A 83 -2.59 -10.25 -3.52
CA GLY A 83 -3.56 -9.20 -3.20
C GLY A 83 -3.48 -8.70 -1.76
N TRP A 84 -2.38 -9.01 -1.05
CA TRP A 84 -2.09 -8.48 0.28
C TRP A 84 -2.02 -6.96 0.26
N LEU A 85 -1.22 -6.40 -0.66
CA LEU A 85 -1.20 -4.99 -0.99
C LEU A 85 -1.85 -4.82 -2.37
N ARG A 86 -2.81 -3.91 -2.47
CA ARG A 86 -3.58 -3.60 -3.68
C ARG A 86 -3.27 -2.18 -4.09
N ILE A 87 -2.41 -2.02 -5.10
CA ILE A 87 -2.09 -0.71 -5.67
C ILE A 87 -3.19 -0.35 -6.67
N LEU A 88 -3.84 0.78 -6.45
CA LEU A 88 -5.00 1.21 -7.21
C LEU A 88 -4.57 1.75 -8.57
N GLY A 89 -5.22 1.25 -9.62
CA GLY A 89 -5.10 1.73 -10.98
C GLY A 89 -6.38 2.43 -11.43
N SER A 90 -6.70 2.26 -12.72
CA SER A 90 -7.95 2.77 -13.32
C SER A 90 -9.21 1.99 -12.92
N GLY A 91 -9.06 0.92 -12.14
CA GLY A 91 -10.13 0.04 -11.70
C GLY A 91 -10.78 -0.77 -12.83
N ASN A 92 -11.63 -1.71 -12.44
CA ASN A 92 -12.53 -2.45 -13.32
C ASN A 92 -13.81 -2.81 -12.53
N ASP A 93 -14.58 -3.80 -12.98
CA ASP A 93 -15.82 -4.19 -12.28
C ASP A 93 -15.56 -4.86 -10.92
N GLU A 94 -14.37 -5.44 -10.72
CA GLU A 94 -13.98 -6.16 -9.51
C GLU A 94 -13.06 -5.31 -8.61
N LEU A 95 -12.30 -4.38 -9.19
CA LEU A 95 -11.31 -3.54 -8.52
C LEU A 95 -11.76 -2.08 -8.48
N PRO A 96 -11.84 -1.47 -7.29
CA PRO A 96 -12.00 -0.03 -7.16
C PRO A 96 -10.89 0.71 -7.88
N ASP A 97 -11.25 1.81 -8.54
CA ASP A 97 -10.25 2.74 -9.03
C ASP A 97 -9.78 3.67 -7.91
N LEU A 98 -8.69 4.37 -8.19
CA LEU A 98 -8.00 5.27 -7.27
C LEU A 98 -8.91 6.38 -6.70
N THR A 99 -10.01 6.73 -7.38
CA THR A 99 -10.92 7.80 -6.95
C THR A 99 -11.86 7.36 -5.83
N VAL A 100 -12.19 6.06 -5.74
CA VAL A 100 -13.23 5.52 -4.84
C VAL A 100 -12.90 5.79 -3.38
N TRP A 101 -11.66 5.50 -2.97
CA TRP A 101 -11.22 5.63 -1.57
C TRP A 101 -10.41 6.90 -1.30
N THR A 102 -10.49 7.88 -2.21
CA THR A 102 -9.82 9.18 -2.05
C THR A 102 -10.80 10.18 -1.42
N PRO A 103 -10.63 10.56 -0.13
CA PRO A 103 -11.54 11.49 0.51
C PRO A 103 -11.38 12.90 -0.03
N ARG A 104 -12.53 13.54 -0.31
CA ARG A 104 -12.60 14.88 -0.88
C ARG A 104 -13.29 15.86 0.08
N HIS A 105 -12.73 17.06 0.22
CA HIS A 105 -13.35 18.19 0.89
C HIS A 105 -13.44 19.37 -0.07
N ASN A 106 -14.65 19.92 -0.28
CA ASN A 106 -14.93 20.97 -1.29
C ASN A 106 -14.39 20.63 -2.69
N GLY A 107 -14.53 19.36 -3.09
CA GLY A 107 -14.06 18.85 -4.39
C GLY A 107 -12.55 18.60 -4.48
N ARG A 108 -11.75 18.89 -3.43
CA ARG A 108 -10.30 18.68 -3.40
C ARG A 108 -9.93 17.47 -2.54
N PRO A 109 -9.00 16.60 -2.97
CA PRO A 109 -8.55 15.50 -2.13
C PRO A 109 -7.79 16.04 -0.91
N LEU A 110 -8.10 15.55 0.28
CA LEU A 110 -7.29 15.81 1.49
C LEU A 110 -5.97 15.05 1.41
N TYR A 111 -6.07 13.82 0.95
CA TYR A 111 -5.02 12.94 0.50
C TYR A 111 -5.60 12.06 -0.60
N MET A 112 -4.74 11.47 -1.41
CA MET A 112 -5.12 10.61 -2.51
C MET A 112 -4.67 9.19 -2.20
N THR A 113 -5.62 8.29 -1.96
CA THR A 113 -5.34 6.89 -1.65
C THR A 113 -4.82 6.20 -2.91
N ILE A 114 -3.63 5.63 -2.85
CA ILE A 114 -2.97 4.98 -3.99
C ILE A 114 -2.83 3.47 -3.82
N ALA A 115 -2.89 2.98 -2.59
CA ALA A 115 -2.91 1.56 -2.30
C ALA A 115 -3.54 1.29 -0.94
N VAL A 116 -3.98 0.07 -0.74
CA VAL A 116 -4.49 -0.42 0.55
C VAL A 116 -3.98 -1.83 0.79
N ASP A 117 -3.85 -2.21 2.05
CA ASP A 117 -3.58 -3.60 2.40
C ASP A 117 -4.79 -4.28 3.04
N VAL A 118 -4.71 -5.61 3.15
CA VAL A 118 -5.79 -6.45 3.68
C VAL A 118 -6.02 -6.29 5.18
N ILE A 119 -5.15 -5.59 5.92
CA ILE A 119 -5.24 -5.46 7.38
C ILE A 119 -5.62 -4.04 7.83
N GLY A 120 -6.05 -3.18 6.91
CA GLY A 120 -6.54 -1.82 7.21
C GLY A 120 -5.53 -0.72 6.90
N GLY A 121 -4.32 -1.04 6.46
CA GLY A 121 -3.33 -0.04 6.08
C GLY A 121 -3.72 0.72 4.81
N ILE A 122 -3.51 2.03 4.82
CA ILE A 122 -3.82 2.93 3.69
C ILE A 122 -2.54 3.65 3.26
N TYR A 123 -2.26 3.62 1.97
CA TYR A 123 -1.12 4.32 1.36
C TYR A 123 -1.67 5.47 0.55
N ALA A 124 -1.22 6.69 0.83
CA ALA A 124 -1.78 7.88 0.20
C ALA A 124 -0.75 8.96 -0.10
N ILE A 125 -0.94 9.70 -1.20
CA ILE A 125 -0.25 10.95 -1.46
C ILE A 125 -0.86 12.04 -0.57
N ASP A 126 -0.04 12.71 0.24
CA ASP A 126 -0.51 13.83 1.05
C ASP A 126 -0.90 15.02 0.14
N GLY A 127 -2.18 15.38 0.14
CA GLY A 127 -2.73 16.54 -0.56
C GLY A 127 -2.63 17.84 0.26
N GLY A 128 -2.00 17.79 1.44
CA GLY A 128 -1.98 18.84 2.47
C GLY A 128 -2.91 18.57 3.64
N GLY A 129 -3.69 17.48 3.60
CA GLY A 129 -4.62 17.09 4.66
C GLY A 129 -4.03 16.18 5.74
N LEU A 130 -2.87 15.54 5.48
CA LEU A 130 -2.23 14.65 6.46
C LEU A 130 -1.24 15.38 7.39
N GLY A 131 -0.80 16.58 7.01
CA GLY A 131 0.14 17.37 7.79
C GLY A 131 1.57 16.82 7.82
N ILE A 132 1.94 15.98 6.83
CA ILE A 132 3.28 15.40 6.70
C ILE A 132 4.11 16.25 5.74
N SER A 133 3.77 16.22 4.45
CA SER A 133 4.39 17.02 3.40
C SER A 133 3.64 16.79 2.09
N THR A 134 3.14 17.85 1.46
CA THR A 134 2.44 17.74 0.17
C THR A 134 3.26 16.97 -0.86
N GLY A 135 2.62 16.00 -1.53
CA GLY A 135 3.24 15.13 -2.54
C GLY A 135 3.96 13.90 -1.98
N TYR A 136 4.21 13.85 -0.67
CA TYR A 136 4.85 12.71 -0.02
C TYR A 136 3.88 11.54 0.08
N ILE A 137 4.38 10.32 -0.08
CA ILE A 137 3.62 9.09 0.12
C ILE A 137 3.62 8.78 1.61
N CYS A 138 2.44 8.70 2.19
CA CYS A 138 2.21 8.42 3.59
C CYS A 138 1.53 7.06 3.76
N TYR A 139 1.75 6.44 4.91
CA TYR A 139 1.13 5.19 5.32
C TYR A 139 0.34 5.41 6.60
N PHE A 140 -0.93 5.03 6.60
CA PHE A 140 -1.74 4.89 7.79
C PHE A 140 -1.50 3.50 8.38
N ASP A 141 -0.88 3.46 9.55
CA ASP A 141 -0.51 2.22 10.24
C ASP A 141 -1.70 1.70 11.08
N PRO A 142 -2.28 0.52 10.78
CA PRO A 142 -3.44 -0.01 11.50
C PRO A 142 -3.09 -0.50 12.91
N VAL A 143 -1.80 -0.64 13.24
CA VAL A 143 -1.31 -0.94 14.59
C VAL A 143 -1.19 0.35 15.41
N ARG A 144 -0.63 1.42 14.83
CA ARG A 144 -0.39 2.69 15.54
C ARG A 144 -1.52 3.71 15.41
N LEU A 145 -2.47 3.46 14.51
CA LEU A 145 -3.60 4.32 14.17
C LEU A 145 -3.20 5.77 13.84
N ASN A 146 -2.09 5.94 13.13
CA ASN A 146 -1.61 7.25 12.69
C ASN A 146 -0.97 7.21 11.30
N TRP A 147 -0.87 8.39 10.70
CA TRP A 147 -0.18 8.61 9.43
C TRP A 147 1.30 8.86 9.67
N GLY A 148 2.15 8.20 8.88
CA GLY A 148 3.59 8.43 8.85
C GLY A 148 4.14 8.58 7.42
N PRO A 149 5.28 9.26 7.24
CA PRO A 149 5.96 9.33 5.94
C PRO A 149 6.49 7.95 5.54
N LEU A 150 6.32 7.59 4.26
CA LEU A 150 6.80 6.31 3.71
C LEU A 150 7.82 6.51 2.57
N ALA A 151 7.46 7.28 1.55
CA ALA A 151 8.30 7.49 0.37
C ALA A 151 8.15 8.91 -0.19
N PRO A 152 9.20 9.49 -0.79
CA PRO A 152 9.17 10.88 -1.24
C PRO A 152 8.19 11.14 -2.39
N ASP A 153 7.94 10.14 -3.23
CA ASP A 153 7.08 10.22 -4.40
C ASP A 153 6.61 8.82 -4.84
N TYR A 154 5.81 8.77 -5.91
CA TYR A 154 5.23 7.53 -6.44
C TYR A 154 6.29 6.54 -6.95
N ALA A 155 7.40 7.02 -7.52
CA ALA A 155 8.47 6.14 -7.98
C ALA A 155 9.20 5.51 -6.77
N GLY A 156 9.45 6.31 -5.74
CA GLY A 156 9.96 5.85 -4.45
C GLY A 156 9.04 4.81 -3.81
N PHE A 157 7.73 4.99 -3.88
CA PHE A 157 6.75 4.00 -3.41
C PHE A 157 6.83 2.68 -4.18
N LEU A 158 6.85 2.72 -5.52
CA LEU A 158 7.01 1.50 -6.33
C LEU A 158 8.32 0.77 -6.02
N ASN A 159 9.43 1.51 -5.87
CA ASN A 159 10.70 0.92 -5.45
C ASN A 159 10.61 0.29 -4.05
N TRP A 160 9.92 0.95 -3.11
CA TRP A 160 9.74 0.46 -1.75
C TRP A 160 8.97 -0.88 -1.72
N VAL A 161 7.91 -1.03 -2.52
CA VAL A 161 7.10 -2.27 -2.62
C VAL A 161 7.94 -3.50 -2.97
N PHE A 162 9.01 -3.33 -3.74
CA PHE A 162 9.93 -4.42 -4.14
C PHE A 162 11.24 -4.45 -3.34
N SER A 163 11.35 -3.62 -2.30
CA SER A 163 12.51 -3.55 -1.41
C SER A 163 12.33 -4.43 -0.16
N SER A 164 13.37 -4.55 0.68
CA SER A 164 13.24 -5.20 1.98
C SER A 164 12.31 -4.44 2.93
N GLY A 165 12.13 -3.13 2.74
CA GLY A 165 11.27 -2.31 3.61
C GLY A 165 9.80 -2.74 3.59
N TYR A 166 9.33 -3.29 2.47
CA TYR A 166 7.99 -3.88 2.39
C TYR A 166 7.89 -5.17 3.21
N GLU A 167 8.91 -6.03 3.18
CA GLU A 167 8.93 -7.26 3.98
C GLU A 167 9.06 -6.95 5.48
N GLU A 168 9.92 -5.99 5.84
CA GLU A 168 10.11 -5.52 7.21
C GLU A 168 8.83 -4.91 7.78
N LEU A 169 8.02 -4.20 6.97
CA LEU A 169 6.76 -3.62 7.42
C LEU A 169 5.75 -4.69 7.87
N TYR A 170 5.72 -5.84 7.18
CA TYR A 170 4.71 -6.89 7.41
C TYR A 170 5.24 -8.12 8.15
N GLU A 171 6.49 -8.12 8.60
CA GLU A 171 7.17 -9.27 9.22
C GLU A 171 6.33 -9.88 10.36
N ASP A 172 5.88 -9.02 11.29
CA ASP A 172 5.08 -9.43 12.45
C ASP A 172 3.57 -9.40 12.19
N LEU A 173 3.14 -9.03 10.98
CA LEU A 173 1.74 -8.83 10.61
C LEU A 173 1.19 -9.94 9.70
N ARG A 174 1.99 -10.95 9.38
CA ARG A 174 1.60 -12.10 8.56
C ARG A 174 1.46 -13.35 9.42
N TRP A 175 0.30 -13.99 9.32
CA TRP A 175 0.02 -15.25 10.00
C TRP A 175 0.31 -16.46 9.10
N GLU A 176 0.26 -17.66 9.69
CA GLU A 176 0.33 -18.92 8.96
C GLU A 176 -0.77 -18.99 7.89
N ASP A 177 -0.41 -19.38 6.68
CA ASP A 177 -1.32 -19.47 5.53
C ASP A 177 -2.02 -18.16 5.12
N HIS A 178 -1.49 -16.99 5.50
CA HIS A 178 -2.05 -15.68 5.12
C HIS A 178 -2.26 -15.52 3.61
N LEU A 179 -1.32 -15.97 2.77
CA LEU A 179 -1.46 -15.88 1.31
C LEU A 179 -2.66 -16.68 0.79
N GLN A 180 -2.95 -17.83 1.38
CA GLN A 180 -4.08 -18.67 1.00
C GLN A 180 -5.39 -17.98 1.38
N GLN A 181 -5.46 -17.40 2.59
CA GLN A 181 -6.64 -16.66 3.03
C GLN A 181 -6.87 -15.40 2.17
N VAL A 182 -5.82 -14.61 1.93
CA VAL A 182 -5.89 -13.37 1.14
C VAL A 182 -6.39 -13.61 -0.28
N ARG A 183 -6.00 -14.71 -0.92
CA ARG A 183 -6.47 -15.07 -2.27
C ARG A 183 -7.96 -15.39 -2.36
N THR A 184 -8.64 -15.57 -1.22
CA THR A 184 -10.10 -15.80 -1.17
C THR A 184 -10.92 -14.52 -0.99
N LEU A 185 -10.25 -13.40 -0.72
CA LEU A 185 -10.91 -12.12 -0.49
C LEU A 185 -11.33 -11.45 -1.80
N ASP A 186 -12.51 -10.84 -1.79
CA ASP A 186 -12.85 -9.86 -2.81
C ASP A 186 -11.96 -8.61 -2.66
N MET A 187 -11.83 -7.82 -3.72
CA MET A 187 -10.87 -6.72 -3.76
C MET A 187 -11.26 -5.51 -2.90
N THR A 188 -12.48 -5.50 -2.37
CA THR A 188 -12.97 -4.53 -1.38
C THR A 188 -12.89 -5.06 0.06
N GLN A 189 -12.49 -6.32 0.26
CA GLN A 189 -12.48 -6.97 1.56
C GLN A 189 -11.11 -6.99 2.22
N GLY A 190 -11.09 -6.93 3.53
CA GLY A 190 -9.92 -7.09 4.38
C GLY A 190 -10.18 -8.07 5.52
N ILE A 191 -9.24 -8.12 6.45
CA ILE A 191 -9.24 -8.97 7.63
C ILE A 191 -9.25 -8.08 8.87
N ARG A 192 -10.33 -8.21 9.65
CA ARG A 192 -10.42 -7.63 10.98
C ARG A 192 -9.90 -8.62 12.01
N PHE A 193 -9.10 -8.14 12.95
CA PHE A 193 -8.61 -8.92 14.09
C PHE A 193 -9.43 -8.67 15.35
N ASP A 194 -9.58 -9.70 16.19
CA ASP A 194 -10.15 -9.60 17.53
C ASP A 194 -9.24 -10.31 18.56
N PRO A 195 -8.65 -9.57 19.52
CA PRO A 195 -8.68 -8.10 19.65
C PRO A 195 -8.01 -7.37 18.47
N PRO A 196 -8.40 -6.10 18.19
CA PRO A 196 -7.84 -5.32 17.08
C PRO A 196 -6.32 -5.14 17.19
N LEU A 197 -5.63 -5.00 16.05
CA LEU A 197 -4.17 -4.93 15.98
C LEU A 197 -3.55 -3.88 16.91
N HIS A 198 -4.15 -2.68 16.99
CA HIS A 198 -3.69 -1.60 17.88
C HIS A 198 -3.81 -1.90 19.39
N GLN A 199 -4.44 -3.02 19.77
CA GLN A 199 -4.56 -3.51 21.14
C GLN A 199 -3.80 -4.83 21.36
N SER A 200 -3.13 -5.35 20.32
CA SER A 200 -2.49 -6.66 20.29
C SER A 200 -0.97 -6.57 20.22
N GLU A 201 -0.36 -5.47 20.69
CA GLU A 201 1.10 -5.32 20.69
C GLU A 201 1.77 -6.45 21.49
N GLY A 202 2.71 -7.15 20.86
CA GLY A 202 3.43 -8.28 21.46
C GLY A 202 2.62 -9.59 21.54
N VAL A 203 1.40 -9.64 21.00
CA VAL A 203 0.61 -10.86 20.88
C VAL A 203 0.98 -11.58 19.58
N ASP A 204 1.10 -12.91 19.64
CA ASP A 204 1.30 -13.74 18.44
C ASP A 204 0.07 -13.63 17.52
N ILE A 205 0.28 -13.10 16.31
CA ILE A 205 -0.77 -12.88 15.33
C ILE A 205 -1.51 -14.17 14.92
N ASN A 206 -0.87 -15.34 15.07
CA ASN A 206 -1.51 -16.62 14.79
C ASN A 206 -2.62 -16.97 15.77
N THR A 207 -2.58 -16.38 16.98
CA THR A 207 -3.55 -16.64 18.04
C THR A 207 -4.77 -15.71 18.00
N LEU A 208 -4.67 -14.60 17.26
CA LEU A 208 -5.76 -13.65 17.11
C LEU A 208 -6.89 -14.23 16.25
N GLN A 209 -8.13 -13.96 16.64
CA GLN A 209 -9.27 -14.27 15.79
C GLN A 209 -9.27 -13.33 14.58
N ARG A 210 -9.69 -13.84 13.42
CA ARG A 210 -9.70 -13.14 12.14
C ARG A 210 -11.06 -13.27 11.48
N GLU A 211 -11.60 -12.17 10.98
CA GLU A 211 -12.87 -12.12 10.28
C GLU A 211 -12.71 -11.36 8.95
N THR A 212 -13.30 -11.87 7.88
CA THR A 212 -13.39 -11.15 6.60
C THR A 212 -14.46 -10.08 6.68
N VAL A 213 -14.10 -8.84 6.32
CA VAL A 213 -14.98 -7.67 6.38
C VAL A 213 -14.76 -6.77 5.16
N GLU A 214 -15.69 -5.86 4.88
CA GLU A 214 -15.42 -4.79 3.93
C GLU A 214 -14.36 -3.82 4.49
N LEU A 215 -13.42 -3.39 3.65
CA LEU A 215 -12.35 -2.46 4.05
C LEU A 215 -12.89 -1.14 4.58
N GLU A 216 -14.00 -0.65 4.02
CA GLU A 216 -14.63 0.58 4.49
C GLU A 216 -15.13 0.47 5.93
N ASP A 217 -15.66 -0.69 6.33
CA ASP A 217 -16.08 -0.96 7.71
C ASP A 217 -14.87 -1.08 8.65
N LEU A 218 -13.78 -1.69 8.17
CA LEU A 218 -12.52 -1.79 8.90
C LEU A 218 -11.95 -0.40 9.19
N TRP A 219 -11.78 0.44 8.16
CA TRP A 219 -11.26 1.80 8.30
C TRP A 219 -12.17 2.70 9.14
N ALA A 220 -13.48 2.56 9.01
CA ALA A 220 -14.42 3.32 9.84
C ALA A 220 -14.17 3.05 11.33
N THR A 221 -13.94 1.79 11.69
CA THR A 221 -13.62 1.38 13.07
C THR A 221 -12.27 1.92 13.52
N GLU A 222 -11.24 1.79 12.67
CA GLU A 222 -9.88 2.26 12.97
C GLU A 222 -9.80 3.77 13.11
N PHE A 223 -10.48 4.54 12.25
CA PHE A 223 -10.51 6.01 12.37
C PHE A 223 -11.27 6.49 13.61
N VAL A 224 -12.32 5.77 14.05
CA VAL A 224 -12.98 6.06 15.33
C VAL A 224 -12.03 5.81 16.49
N ALA A 225 -11.29 4.70 16.47
CA ALA A 225 -10.28 4.39 17.47
C ALA A 225 -9.13 5.43 17.48
N ALA A 226 -8.62 5.81 16.31
CA ALA A 226 -7.57 6.83 16.14
C ALA A 226 -7.98 8.17 16.77
N ARG A 227 -9.20 8.64 16.50
CA ARG A 227 -9.74 9.88 17.09
C ARG A 227 -9.86 9.81 18.60
N SER A 228 -10.13 8.63 19.15
CA SER A 228 -10.26 8.42 20.59
C SER A 228 -8.91 8.44 21.31
N GLN A 229 -7.79 8.25 20.59
CA GLN A 229 -6.44 8.36 21.13
C GLN A 229 -5.90 9.81 21.16
N LEU A 230 -6.54 10.73 20.43
CA LEU A 230 -6.12 12.14 20.42
C LEU A 230 -6.43 12.80 21.78
N PRO A 231 -5.49 13.60 22.33
CA PRO A 231 -5.77 14.37 23.53
C PRO A 231 -6.95 15.32 23.30
N ALA A 232 -7.82 15.47 24.30
CA ALA A 232 -8.95 16.39 24.22
C ALA A 232 -8.45 17.81 23.87
N PRO A 233 -9.16 18.55 22.98
CA PRO A 233 -8.72 19.88 22.59
C PRO A 233 -8.60 20.75 23.84
N GLN A 234 -7.40 21.29 24.07
CA GLN A 234 -7.18 22.25 25.14
C GLN A 234 -8.04 23.47 24.82
N ARG A 235 -9.03 23.76 25.68
CA ARG A 235 -9.82 24.98 25.56
C ARG A 235 -8.88 26.15 25.84
N GLU A 236 -8.55 26.92 24.81
CA GLU A 236 -7.89 28.21 24.98
C GLU A 236 -8.83 29.10 25.80
N HIS A 237 -8.33 29.56 26.95
CA HIS A 237 -9.00 30.50 27.86
C HIS A 237 -8.62 31.94 27.52
#